data_AF-A0A8J2ZA67-F1
#
_entry.id   AF-A0A8J2ZA67-F1
#
_cell.length_a   1.000
_cell.length_b   1.000
_cell.length_c   1.000
_cell.angle_alpha   90.00
_cell.angle_beta   90.00
_cell.angle_gamma   90.00
#
_symmetry.space_group_name_H-M   'P 1'
#
loop_
_entity.id
_entity.type
_entity.pdbx_description
1 polymer ?
#
loop_
_entity_poly.entity_id
_entity_poly.type
_entity_poly.pdbx_seq_one_letter_code
_entity_poly.pdbx_strand_id
1 'polypeptide(L)'
;MPRPVASGTGAERPALDQGTPSRKQRGKAMAITLKEERRLLTAAEFEAVEPTHYPRICGLSRDELVAAERRLREFRDKARDIARQQRREMRGKSAPRGAAPARDNTGTTRKKQIFVQGLKRVRRELRRFEQAEARPPSQAEIARRALEMKRASRMRHHPDAGATAHGGMRATPNPGDTVRVDPREIGRVSQFVKAAQARRDAG
;
A
#
# COMPACT_ATOMS: atom_id res chain seq x y z
N MET A 1 69.19 -39.48 -7.48
CA MET A 1 68.37 -40.52 -8.14
C MET A 1 66.91 -40.06 -8.14
N PRO A 2 66.40 -39.52 -9.27
CA PRO A 2 64.99 -39.19 -9.46
C PRO A 2 64.20 -40.39 -10.00
N ARG A 3 62.94 -40.54 -9.57
CA ARG A 3 61.96 -41.53 -10.07
C ARG A 3 60.54 -40.92 -9.98
N PRO A 4 59.59 -41.36 -10.82
CA PRO A 4 59.10 -40.56 -11.94
C PRO A 4 57.64 -40.08 -11.80
N VAL A 5 57.30 -39.16 -12.71
CA VAL A 5 55.95 -38.71 -13.05
C VAL A 5 55.04 -39.88 -13.48
N ALA A 6 53.82 -39.92 -12.92
CA ALA A 6 52.72 -40.71 -13.42
C ALA A 6 51.54 -39.79 -13.76
N SER A 7 51.33 -39.64 -15.06
CA SER A 7 50.13 -39.12 -15.71
C SER A 7 48.92 -40.01 -15.42
N GLY A 8 47.91 -39.46 -14.76
CA GLY A 8 46.60 -40.06 -14.56
C GLY A 8 45.54 -39.35 -15.40
N THR A 9 45.10 -40.05 -16.44
CA THR A 9 44.00 -39.77 -17.36
C THR A 9 42.63 -39.65 -16.69
N GLY A 10 41.81 -38.72 -17.21
CA GLY A 10 40.39 -38.93 -17.54
C GLY A 10 39.41 -39.31 -16.42
N ALA A 11 38.69 -38.32 -15.91
CA ALA A 11 37.31 -38.52 -15.47
C ALA A 11 36.48 -37.30 -15.90
N GLU A 12 35.86 -37.44 -17.07
CA GLU A 12 34.77 -36.59 -17.53
C GLU A 12 33.73 -36.47 -16.41
N ARG A 13 33.49 -35.25 -15.95
CA ARG A 13 32.36 -34.94 -15.08
C ARG A 13 31.12 -34.89 -15.97
N PRO A 14 30.14 -35.80 -15.83
CA PRO A 14 28.87 -35.60 -16.49
C PRO A 14 28.23 -34.34 -15.90
N ALA A 15 28.07 -33.33 -16.74
CA ALA A 15 27.27 -32.15 -16.45
C ALA A 15 25.86 -32.62 -16.09
N LEU A 16 25.54 -32.60 -14.80
CA LEU A 16 24.17 -32.74 -14.35
C LEU A 16 23.40 -31.53 -14.90
N ASP A 17 22.73 -31.77 -16.02
CA ASP A 17 21.59 -31.00 -16.52
C ASP A 17 20.51 -30.98 -15.44
N GLN A 18 20.68 -30.10 -14.47
CA GLN A 18 19.66 -29.76 -13.49
C GLN A 18 18.68 -28.85 -14.22
N GLY A 19 17.78 -29.47 -14.97
CA GLY A 19 16.66 -28.83 -15.63
C GLY A 19 16.04 -27.81 -14.68
N THR A 20 16.32 -26.52 -14.95
CA THR A 20 15.79 -25.41 -14.16
C THR A 20 14.27 -25.56 -14.11
N PRO A 21 13.65 -25.71 -12.93
CA PRO A 21 12.22 -25.89 -12.86
C PRO A 21 11.54 -24.68 -13.47
N SER A 22 10.75 -24.96 -14.51
CA SER A 22 9.97 -24.01 -15.29
C SER A 22 9.32 -22.94 -14.41
N ARG A 23 9.70 -21.68 -14.68
CA ARG A 23 9.20 -20.44 -14.06
C ARG A 23 7.66 -20.33 -14.05
N LYS A 24 6.96 -21.14 -14.85
CA LYS A 24 5.49 -21.14 -15.01
C LYS A 24 4.69 -21.79 -13.88
N GLN A 25 5.32 -22.41 -12.88
CA GLN A 25 4.60 -22.93 -11.69
C GLN A 25 4.65 -22.01 -10.46
N ARG A 26 5.17 -20.79 -10.59
CA ARG A 26 5.11 -19.79 -9.51
C ARG A 26 3.72 -19.17 -9.45
N GLY A 27 2.87 -19.76 -8.60
CA GLY A 27 1.74 -19.06 -8.01
C GLY A 27 0.48 -18.97 -8.88
N LYS A 28 -0.18 -20.11 -9.11
CA LYS A 28 -1.64 -20.07 -9.24
C LYS A 28 -2.16 -19.54 -7.91
N ALA A 29 -2.54 -18.27 -7.84
CA ALA A 29 -3.18 -17.70 -6.66
C ALA A 29 -4.41 -18.58 -6.40
N MET A 30 -4.36 -19.40 -5.35
CA MET A 30 -5.48 -20.24 -4.95
C MET A 30 -6.61 -19.30 -4.50
N ALA A 31 -7.49 -18.97 -5.44
CA ALA A 31 -8.74 -18.30 -5.17
C ALA A 31 -9.62 -19.33 -4.46
N ILE A 32 -9.71 -19.21 -3.14
CA ILE A 32 -10.61 -20.04 -2.33
C ILE A 32 -12.03 -19.57 -2.66
N THR A 33 -12.87 -20.51 -3.07
CA THR A 33 -14.26 -20.20 -3.46
C THR A 33 -15.13 -19.96 -2.23
N LEU A 34 -16.20 -19.18 -2.36
CA LEU A 34 -17.12 -18.90 -1.24
C LEU A 34 -17.75 -20.19 -0.65
N LYS A 35 -17.97 -21.20 -1.50
CA LYS A 35 -18.40 -22.54 -1.08
C LYS A 35 -17.36 -23.24 -0.20
N GLU A 36 -16.08 -23.16 -0.57
CA GLU A 36 -14.99 -23.70 0.24
C GLU A 36 -14.82 -22.93 1.55
N GLU A 37 -14.96 -21.61 1.53
CA GLU A 37 -14.93 -20.80 2.74
C GLU A 37 -16.01 -21.23 3.73
N ARG A 38 -17.26 -21.39 3.27
CA ARG A 38 -18.38 -21.85 4.11
C ARG A 38 -18.17 -23.27 4.66
N ARG A 39 -17.47 -24.14 3.92
CA ARG A 39 -17.12 -25.50 4.39
C ARG A 39 -16.00 -25.49 5.43
N LEU A 40 -15.01 -24.61 5.26
CA LEU A 40 -13.80 -24.60 6.08
C LEU A 40 -13.97 -23.80 7.37
N LEU A 41 -14.76 -22.73 7.34
CA LEU A 41 -14.98 -21.83 8.47
C LEU A 41 -16.14 -22.30 9.36
N THR A 42 -16.05 -22.01 10.64
CA THR A 42 -17.20 -22.09 11.56
C THR A 42 -18.20 -20.98 11.25
N ALA A 43 -19.43 -21.07 11.77
CA ALA A 43 -20.47 -20.05 11.54
C ALA A 43 -20.00 -18.64 11.92
N ALA A 44 -19.46 -18.47 13.12
CA ALA A 44 -18.97 -17.17 13.61
C ALA A 44 -17.74 -16.63 12.82
N GLU A 45 -16.91 -17.52 12.29
CA GLU A 45 -15.79 -17.14 11.41
C GLU A 45 -16.30 -16.74 10.02
N PHE A 46 -17.29 -17.45 9.48
CA PHE A 46 -17.89 -17.18 8.19
C PHE A 46 -18.65 -15.85 8.19
N GLU A 47 -19.43 -15.57 9.24
CA GLU A 47 -20.10 -14.27 9.43
C GLU A 47 -19.14 -13.08 9.41
N ALA A 48 -17.89 -13.28 9.86
CA ALA A 48 -16.88 -12.22 9.80
C ALA A 48 -16.29 -12.02 8.40
N VAL A 49 -16.27 -13.06 7.57
CA VAL A 49 -15.69 -13.04 6.22
C VAL A 49 -16.72 -12.69 5.15
N GLU A 50 -17.97 -13.13 5.31
CA GLU A 50 -19.07 -12.88 4.39
C GLU A 50 -19.22 -11.41 3.95
N PRO A 51 -19.24 -10.40 4.86
CA PRO A 51 -19.40 -9.00 4.47
C PRO A 51 -18.19 -8.44 3.70
N THR A 52 -17.04 -9.12 3.71
CA THR A 52 -15.83 -8.68 2.99
C THR A 52 -15.86 -8.99 1.50
N HIS A 53 -16.84 -9.78 1.04
CA HIS A 53 -16.97 -10.12 -0.38
C HIS A 53 -17.63 -8.99 -1.17
N TYR A 54 -17.22 -8.86 -2.41
CA TYR A 54 -17.89 -7.99 -3.38
C TYR A 54 -19.27 -8.57 -3.74
N PRO A 55 -20.33 -7.76 -3.92
CA PRO A 55 -20.36 -6.29 -3.83
C PRO A 55 -20.58 -5.72 -2.43
N ARG A 56 -20.92 -6.57 -1.44
CA ARG A 56 -21.35 -6.14 -0.10
C ARG A 56 -20.36 -5.23 0.62
N ILE A 57 -19.06 -5.49 0.45
CA ILE A 57 -18.00 -4.67 1.06
C ILE A 57 -18.05 -3.20 0.66
N CYS A 58 -18.56 -2.87 -0.54
CA CYS A 58 -18.66 -1.50 -1.01
C CYS A 58 -19.76 -0.68 -0.30
N GLY A 59 -20.70 -1.36 0.37
CA GLY A 59 -21.77 -0.71 1.15
C GLY A 59 -21.42 -0.49 2.61
N LEU A 60 -20.23 -0.92 3.06
CA LEU A 60 -19.81 -0.77 4.45
C LEU A 60 -19.24 0.64 4.70
N SER A 61 -19.60 1.21 5.85
CA SER A 61 -19.01 2.44 6.36
C SER A 61 -17.55 2.22 6.79
N ARG A 62 -16.81 3.33 6.94
CA ARG A 62 -15.41 3.31 7.41
C ARG A 62 -15.28 2.62 8.78
N ASP A 63 -16.20 2.88 9.70
CA ASP A 63 -16.18 2.29 11.04
C ASP A 63 -16.45 0.79 11.01
N GLU A 64 -17.40 0.34 10.18
CA GLU A 64 -17.66 -1.09 9.96
C GLU A 64 -16.46 -1.80 9.33
N LEU A 65 -15.74 -1.15 8.41
CA LEU A 65 -14.52 -1.70 7.82
C LEU A 65 -13.39 -1.82 8.85
N VAL A 66 -13.23 -0.84 9.75
CA VAL A 66 -12.25 -0.91 10.85
C VAL A 66 -12.61 -2.04 11.83
N ALA A 67 -13.88 -2.15 12.20
CA ALA A 67 -14.37 -3.23 13.06
C ALA A 67 -14.16 -4.61 12.42
N ALA A 68 -14.46 -4.74 11.12
CA ALA A 68 -14.21 -5.95 10.34
C ALA A 68 -12.71 -6.26 10.29
N GLU A 69 -11.84 -5.26 10.07
CA GLU A 69 -10.39 -5.47 10.06
C GLU A 69 -9.90 -6.03 11.40
N ARG A 70 -10.37 -5.47 12.52
CA ARG A 70 -10.01 -5.96 13.86
C ARG A 70 -10.45 -7.40 14.06
N ARG A 71 -11.72 -7.73 13.81
CA ARG A 71 -12.26 -9.08 13.97
C ARG A 71 -11.51 -10.11 13.10
N LEU A 72 -11.19 -9.76 11.85
CA LEU A 72 -10.43 -10.63 10.96
C LEU A 72 -8.97 -10.83 11.41
N ARG A 73 -8.34 -9.82 12.02
CA ARG A 73 -6.99 -9.96 12.60
C ARG A 73 -6.99 -10.95 13.75
N GLU A 74 -7.96 -10.84 14.66
CA GLU A 74 -8.11 -11.75 15.80
C GLU A 74 -8.26 -13.21 15.32
N PHE A 75 -9.15 -13.47 14.35
CA PHE A 75 -9.31 -14.81 13.79
C PHE A 75 -8.07 -15.32 13.05
N ARG A 76 -7.43 -14.46 12.25
CA ARG A 76 -6.18 -14.80 11.55
C ARG A 76 -5.07 -15.16 12.54
N ASP A 77 -4.92 -14.39 13.60
CA ASP A 77 -3.85 -14.57 14.59
C ASP A 77 -4.09 -15.85 15.38
N LYS A 78 -5.33 -16.10 15.82
CA LYS A 78 -5.75 -17.39 16.39
C LYS A 78 -5.44 -18.56 15.47
N ALA A 79 -5.84 -18.50 14.18
CA ALA A 79 -5.56 -19.55 13.22
C ALA A 79 -4.04 -19.73 12.98
N ARG A 80 -3.27 -18.65 12.96
CA ARG A 80 -1.80 -18.71 12.82
C ARG A 80 -1.18 -19.45 13.99
N ASP A 81 -1.60 -19.15 15.22
CA ASP A 81 -1.00 -19.72 16.41
C ASP A 81 -1.36 -21.19 16.58
N ILE A 82 -2.62 -21.56 16.28
CA ILE A 82 -3.03 -22.97 16.20
C ILE A 82 -2.21 -23.71 15.15
N ALA A 83 -2.05 -23.16 13.94
CA ALA A 83 -1.29 -23.81 12.87
C ALA A 83 0.20 -23.98 13.24
N ARG A 84 0.78 -23.02 13.96
CA ARG A 84 2.15 -23.09 14.49
C ARG A 84 2.28 -24.15 15.57
N GLN A 85 1.31 -24.23 16.48
CA GLN A 85 1.26 -25.22 17.54
C GLN A 85 1.16 -26.63 16.96
N GLN A 86 0.17 -26.89 16.09
CA GLN A 86 0.01 -28.17 15.39
C GLN A 86 1.30 -28.59 14.65
N ARG A 87 1.98 -27.63 14.02
CA ARG A 87 3.27 -27.89 13.36
C ARG A 87 4.38 -28.27 14.33
N ARG A 88 4.39 -27.74 15.55
CA ARG A 88 5.35 -28.12 16.58
C ARG A 88 5.03 -29.49 17.17
N GLU A 89 3.76 -29.79 17.42
CA GLU A 89 3.28 -31.11 17.87
C GLU A 89 3.64 -32.21 16.88
N MET A 90 3.36 -32.02 15.58
CA MET A 90 3.77 -32.95 14.51
C MET A 90 5.27 -33.23 14.48
N ARG A 91 6.08 -32.27 14.94
CA ARG A 91 7.55 -32.38 15.00
C ARG A 91 8.06 -32.92 16.34
N GLY A 92 7.17 -33.26 17.28
CA GLY A 92 7.53 -33.63 18.65
C GLY A 92 8.16 -32.48 19.46
N LYS A 93 8.02 -31.22 19.01
CA LYS A 93 8.62 -30.03 19.63
C LYS A 93 7.67 -29.30 20.58
N SER A 94 6.49 -29.86 20.83
CA SER A 94 5.52 -29.34 21.77
C SER A 94 4.62 -30.47 22.25
N ALA A 95 4.18 -30.39 23.50
CA ALA A 95 3.22 -31.33 24.06
C ALA A 95 1.88 -31.24 23.28
N PRO A 96 1.22 -32.38 23.03
CA PRO A 96 -0.11 -32.40 22.44
C PRO A 96 -1.09 -31.59 23.29
N ARG A 97 -1.89 -30.72 22.68
CA ARG A 97 -3.03 -30.09 23.36
C ARG A 97 -4.21 -31.06 23.62
N GLY A 98 -4.28 -32.16 22.89
CA GLY A 98 -5.31 -33.18 23.04
C GLY A 98 -4.72 -34.55 23.41
N ALA A 99 -5.55 -35.59 23.34
CA ALA A 99 -5.13 -36.96 23.66
C ALA A 99 -3.99 -37.48 22.76
N ALA A 100 -3.86 -36.94 21.55
CA ALA A 100 -2.80 -37.28 20.60
C ALA A 100 -2.25 -36.01 19.92
N PRO A 101 -0.98 -36.01 19.48
CA PRO A 101 -0.42 -34.92 18.70
C PRO A 101 -1.20 -34.70 17.40
N ALA A 102 -1.27 -33.45 16.95
CA ALA A 102 -1.84 -33.14 15.64
C ALA A 102 -1.16 -33.97 14.53
N ARG A 103 -1.95 -34.50 13.59
CA ARG A 103 -1.46 -35.26 12.42
C ARG A 103 -1.36 -34.42 11.14
N ASP A 104 -2.11 -33.33 11.06
CA ASP A 104 -2.13 -32.40 9.93
C ASP A 104 -2.43 -30.98 10.43
N ASN A 105 -1.97 -29.97 9.68
CA ASN A 105 -2.29 -28.55 9.89
C ASN A 105 -2.80 -27.83 8.64
N THR A 106 -3.13 -28.56 7.57
CA THR A 106 -3.57 -28.01 6.28
C THR A 106 -4.86 -27.22 6.43
N GLY A 107 -5.85 -27.75 7.16
CA GLY A 107 -7.13 -27.06 7.41
C GLY A 107 -6.93 -25.70 8.09
N THR A 108 -6.16 -25.65 9.18
CA THR A 108 -5.88 -24.40 9.91
C THR A 108 -5.08 -23.41 9.06
N THR A 109 -4.17 -23.92 8.23
CA THR A 109 -3.40 -23.09 7.29
C THR A 109 -4.31 -22.47 6.21
N ARG A 110 -5.28 -23.23 5.70
CA ARG A 110 -6.31 -22.72 4.77
C ARG A 110 -7.21 -21.68 5.43
N LYS A 111 -7.67 -21.90 6.67
CA LYS A 111 -8.42 -20.88 7.44
C LYS A 111 -7.65 -19.57 7.52
N LYS A 112 -6.37 -19.63 7.89
CA LYS A 112 -5.48 -18.45 7.93
C LYS A 112 -5.41 -17.75 6.57
N GLN A 113 -5.33 -18.49 5.46
CA GLN A 113 -5.31 -17.91 4.12
C GLN A 113 -6.62 -17.17 3.81
N ILE A 114 -7.78 -17.72 4.16
CA ILE A 114 -9.09 -17.06 3.98
C ILE A 114 -9.11 -15.72 4.72
N PHE A 115 -8.73 -15.69 6.00
CA PHE A 115 -8.68 -14.44 6.76
C PHE A 115 -7.69 -13.42 6.20
N VAL A 116 -6.55 -13.88 5.67
CA VAL A 116 -5.60 -12.99 4.98
C VAL A 116 -6.22 -12.38 3.72
N GLN A 117 -6.99 -13.14 2.93
CA GLN A 117 -7.68 -12.61 1.75
C GLN A 117 -8.78 -11.63 2.14
N GLY A 118 -9.58 -11.93 3.16
CA GLY A 118 -10.58 -10.99 3.70
C GLY A 118 -9.94 -9.67 4.14
N LEU A 119 -8.82 -9.72 4.87
CA LEU A 119 -8.08 -8.52 5.27
C LEU A 119 -7.55 -7.70 4.10
N LYS A 120 -7.11 -8.35 3.01
CA LYS A 120 -6.66 -7.63 1.81
C LYS A 120 -7.82 -6.85 1.17
N ARG A 121 -9.03 -7.43 1.14
CA ARG A 121 -10.23 -6.77 0.61
C ARG A 121 -10.60 -5.58 1.49
N VAL A 122 -10.69 -5.76 2.80
CA VAL A 122 -11.01 -4.69 3.77
C VAL A 122 -10.01 -3.54 3.71
N ARG A 123 -8.71 -3.83 3.73
CA ARG A 123 -7.67 -2.79 3.64
C ARG A 123 -7.69 -2.04 2.31
N ARG A 124 -8.11 -2.69 1.22
CA ARG A 124 -8.26 -2.02 -0.07
C ARG A 124 -9.39 -0.99 -0.02
N GLU A 125 -10.53 -1.33 0.57
CA GLU A 125 -11.63 -0.37 0.74
C GLU A 125 -11.28 0.73 1.74
N LEU A 126 -10.61 0.44 2.86
CA LEU A 126 -10.11 1.49 3.77
C LEU A 126 -9.17 2.46 3.05
N ARG A 127 -8.25 1.96 2.22
CA ARG A 127 -7.40 2.82 1.38
C ARG A 127 -8.20 3.65 0.38
N ARG A 128 -9.32 3.12 -0.13
CA ARG A 128 -10.21 3.87 -1.02
C ARG A 128 -10.87 5.04 -0.29
N PHE A 129 -11.30 4.83 0.96
CA PHE A 129 -11.79 5.92 1.83
C PHE A 129 -10.69 6.96 2.09
N GLU A 130 -9.49 6.53 2.50
CA GLU A 130 -8.35 7.43 2.71
C GLU A 130 -8.01 8.24 1.46
N GLN A 131 -8.02 7.60 0.27
CA GLN A 131 -7.78 8.29 -1.00
C GLN A 131 -8.90 9.26 -1.37
N ALA A 132 -10.15 8.95 -1.02
CA ALA A 132 -11.27 9.85 -1.25
C ALA A 132 -11.19 11.08 -0.34
N GLU A 133 -10.82 10.89 0.93
CA GLU A 133 -10.62 11.98 1.91
C GLU A 133 -9.39 12.84 1.58
N ALA A 134 -8.28 12.19 1.22
CA ALA A 134 -7.03 12.86 0.89
C ALA A 134 -6.98 13.39 -0.55
N ARG A 135 -8.05 13.22 -1.34
CA ARG A 135 -8.07 13.67 -2.74
C ARG A 135 -7.87 15.19 -2.77
N PRO A 136 -6.74 15.67 -3.32
CA PRO A 136 -6.53 17.11 -3.44
C PRO A 136 -7.61 17.69 -4.37
N PRO A 137 -8.03 18.94 -4.12
CA PRO A 137 -9.04 19.56 -4.97
C PRO A 137 -8.57 19.59 -6.41
N SER A 138 -9.48 19.31 -7.34
CA SER A 138 -9.17 19.36 -8.77
C SER A 138 -8.74 20.77 -9.18
N GLN A 139 -7.98 20.93 -10.27
CA GLN A 139 -7.61 22.27 -10.76
C GLN A 139 -8.84 23.17 -10.99
N ALA A 140 -9.94 22.58 -11.45
CA ALA A 140 -11.23 23.28 -11.58
C ALA A 140 -11.78 23.75 -10.23
N GLU A 141 -11.72 22.93 -9.18
CA GLU A 141 -12.13 23.31 -7.83
C GLU A 141 -11.23 24.42 -7.26
N ILE A 142 -9.90 24.32 -7.46
CA ILE A 142 -8.93 25.34 -7.05
C ILE A 142 -9.23 26.67 -7.77
N ALA A 143 -9.46 26.64 -9.09
CA ALA A 143 -9.76 27.83 -9.88
C ALA A 143 -11.08 28.49 -9.45
N ARG A 144 -12.12 27.70 -9.18
CA ARG A 144 -13.39 28.20 -8.64
C ARG A 144 -13.21 28.88 -7.28
N ARG A 145 -12.49 28.23 -6.37
CA ARG A 145 -12.18 28.80 -5.04
C ARG A 145 -11.36 30.09 -5.14
N ALA A 146 -10.37 30.14 -6.04
CA ALA A 146 -9.58 31.34 -6.28
C ALA A 146 -10.43 32.50 -6.82
N LEU A 147 -11.36 32.20 -7.74
CA LEU A 147 -12.29 33.17 -8.29
C LEU A 147 -13.30 33.66 -7.24
N GLU A 148 -13.79 32.78 -6.37
CA GLU A 148 -14.64 33.14 -5.23
C GLU A 148 -13.90 34.06 -4.26
N MET A 149 -12.66 33.72 -3.88
CA MET A 149 -11.81 34.59 -3.04
C MET A 149 -11.59 35.96 -3.69
N LYS A 150 -11.39 36.03 -5.01
CA LYS A 150 -11.24 37.30 -5.75
C LYS A 150 -12.53 38.11 -5.76
N ARG A 151 -13.69 37.46 -5.89
CA ARG A 151 -15.00 38.14 -5.80
C ARG A 151 -15.25 38.68 -4.39
N ALA A 152 -14.96 37.89 -3.37
CA ALA A 152 -15.09 38.28 -1.97
C ALA A 152 -14.13 39.42 -1.59
N SER A 153 -12.89 39.41 -2.10
CA SER A 153 -11.95 40.52 -1.87
C SER A 153 -12.35 41.80 -2.59
N ARG A 154 -12.96 41.70 -3.78
CA ARG A 154 -13.50 42.84 -4.53
C ARG A 154 -14.69 43.51 -3.82
N MET A 155 -15.38 42.78 -2.96
CA MET A 155 -16.51 43.25 -2.14
C MET A 155 -16.06 43.87 -0.81
N ARG A 156 -14.75 43.93 -0.50
CA ARG A 156 -14.28 44.69 0.67
C ARG A 156 -14.52 46.17 0.40
N HIS A 157 -15.55 46.72 1.04
CA HIS A 157 -15.73 48.15 1.19
C HIS A 157 -14.54 48.71 1.98
N HIS A 158 -13.57 49.27 1.28
CA HIS A 158 -12.75 50.33 1.88
C HIS A 158 -13.72 51.46 2.27
N PRO A 159 -13.57 52.03 3.49
CA PRO A 159 -14.34 53.22 3.84
C PRO A 159 -14.11 54.27 2.76
N ASP A 160 -15.17 54.99 2.37
CA ASP A 160 -15.04 56.09 1.43
C ASP A 160 -13.91 57.00 1.92
N ALA A 161 -13.03 57.39 1.00
CA ALA A 161 -12.08 58.44 1.28
C ALA A 161 -12.93 59.69 1.54
N GLY A 162 -13.15 60.03 2.82
CA GLY A 162 -13.91 61.21 3.19
C GLY A 162 -13.35 62.46 2.49
N ALA A 163 -14.06 63.58 2.59
CA ALA A 163 -13.67 64.82 1.91
C ALA A 163 -12.21 65.22 2.24
N THR A 164 -11.30 65.09 1.27
CA THR A 164 -9.93 65.59 1.36
C THR A 164 -9.87 66.99 0.75
N ALA A 165 -9.26 67.94 1.47
CA ALA A 165 -9.36 69.37 1.15
C ALA A 165 -8.63 69.78 -0.15
N HIS A 166 -7.80 68.93 -0.75
CA HIS A 166 -7.05 69.25 -1.97
C HIS A 166 -7.02 68.02 -2.87
N GLY A 167 -7.25 68.22 -4.18
CA GLY A 167 -7.49 67.19 -5.20
C GLY A 167 -6.68 65.90 -4.99
N GLY A 168 -7.41 64.80 -4.79
CA GLY A 168 -6.88 63.52 -4.33
C GLY A 168 -5.71 62.97 -5.16
N MET A 169 -4.90 62.12 -4.50
CA MET A 169 -3.79 61.40 -5.15
C MET A 169 -4.29 60.60 -6.35
N ARG A 170 -3.74 60.89 -7.54
CA ARG A 170 -3.92 60.05 -8.72
C ARG A 170 -3.13 58.75 -8.55
N ALA A 171 -3.77 57.62 -8.85
CA ALA A 171 -3.09 56.33 -8.85
C ALA A 171 -2.01 56.30 -9.94
N THR A 172 -0.74 56.35 -9.53
CA THR A 172 0.39 56.09 -10.43
C THR A 172 0.43 54.59 -10.71
N PRO A 173 0.28 54.13 -11.97
CA PRO A 173 0.47 52.72 -12.27
C PRO A 173 1.91 52.34 -11.91
N ASN A 174 2.08 51.29 -11.12
CA ASN A 174 3.37 50.65 -10.91
C ASN A 174 3.56 49.62 -12.03
N PRO A 175 4.34 49.90 -13.10
CA PRO A 175 4.75 48.86 -14.03
C PRO A 175 5.72 47.96 -13.25
N GLY A 176 5.18 46.94 -12.60
CA GLY A 176 5.94 46.11 -11.66
C GLY A 176 7.29 45.70 -12.23
N ASP A 177 8.33 45.81 -11.42
CA ASP A 177 9.70 45.46 -11.82
C ASP A 177 9.73 44.06 -12.43
N THR A 178 9.87 44.00 -13.76
CA THR A 178 10.29 42.77 -14.41
C THR A 178 11.75 42.58 -14.05
N VAL A 179 12.01 41.87 -12.95
CA VAL A 179 13.36 41.46 -12.58
C VAL A 179 13.90 40.64 -13.76
N ARG A 180 14.75 41.26 -14.57
CA ARG A 180 15.37 40.64 -15.74
C ARG A 180 16.53 39.80 -15.23
N VAL A 181 16.21 38.62 -14.71
CA VAL A 181 17.21 37.65 -14.22
C VAL A 181 18.05 37.19 -15.41
N ASP A 182 19.37 37.12 -15.23
CA ASP A 182 20.28 36.60 -16.24
C ASP A 182 19.89 35.14 -16.57
N PRO A 183 19.65 34.78 -17.85
CA PRO A 183 19.36 33.41 -18.26
C PRO A 183 20.34 32.35 -17.72
N ARG A 184 21.60 32.73 -17.48
CA ARG A 184 22.63 31.84 -16.91
C ARG A 184 22.33 31.46 -15.46
N GLU A 185 21.73 32.37 -14.69
CA GLU A 185 21.36 32.13 -13.30
C GLU A 185 20.17 31.15 -13.22
N ILE A 186 19.20 31.28 -14.13
CA ILE A 186 18.07 30.35 -14.25
C ILE A 186 18.57 28.92 -14.53
N GLY A 187 19.51 28.78 -15.48
CA GLY A 187 20.12 27.49 -15.80
C GLY A 187 20.86 26.89 -14.61
N ARG A 188 21.66 27.70 -13.90
CA ARG A 188 22.41 27.28 -12.71
C ARG A 188 21.51 26.79 -11.59
N VAL A 189 20.47 27.55 -11.25
CA VAL A 189 19.50 27.19 -10.18
C VAL A 189 18.73 25.93 -10.57
N SER A 190 18.31 25.80 -11.83
CA SER A 190 17.64 24.60 -12.33
C SER A 190 18.51 23.35 -12.20
N GLN A 191 19.78 23.41 -12.59
CA GLN A 191 20.71 22.28 -12.44
C GLN A 191 20.99 21.95 -10.98
N PHE A 192 21.11 22.97 -10.12
CA PHE A 192 21.31 22.78 -8.68
C PHE A 192 20.13 22.04 -8.04
N VAL A 193 18.89 22.45 -8.33
CA VAL A 193 17.67 21.79 -7.83
C VAL A 193 17.56 20.37 -8.36
N LYS A 194 17.84 20.15 -9.65
CA LYS A 194 17.83 18.81 -10.25
C LYS A 194 18.84 17.88 -9.57
N ALA A 195 20.05 18.35 -9.30
CA ALA A 195 21.08 17.57 -8.59
C ALA A 195 20.67 17.28 -7.14
N ALA A 196 20.09 18.25 -6.43
CA ALA A 196 19.61 18.06 -5.06
C ALA A 196 18.47 17.03 -4.98
N GLN A 197 17.54 17.07 -5.95
CA GLN A 197 16.43 16.11 -6.02
C GLN A 197 16.94 14.70 -6.32
N ALA A 198 17.88 14.53 -7.27
CA ALA A 198 18.49 13.24 -7.55
C ALA A 198 19.19 12.62 -6.33
N ARG A 199 19.83 13.45 -5.48
CA ARG A 199 20.42 12.99 -4.21
C ARG A 199 19.38 12.55 -3.20
N ARG A 200 18.20 13.19 -3.18
CA ARG A 200 17.08 12.83 -2.31
C ARG A 200 16.40 11.55 -2.75
N ASP A 201 16.24 11.33 -4.05
CA ASP A 201 15.56 10.15 -4.61
C ASP A 201 16.46 8.89 -4.60
N ALA A 202 17.77 9.07 -4.46
CA ALA A 202 18.75 7.98 -4.36
C ALA A 202 18.96 7.46 -2.92
N GLY A 203 18.29 8.03 -1.92
CA GLY A 203 18.30 7.57 -0.51
C GLY A 203 17.00 6.89 -0.12
#